data_AF-A0A7S0CC42-F1
#
_entry.id   AF-A0A7S0CC42-F1
#
_cell.length_a   1.000
_cell.length_b   1.000
_cell.length_c   1.000
_cell.angle_alpha   90.00
_cell.angle_beta   90.00
_cell.angle_gamma   90.00
#
_symmetry.space_group_name_H-M   'P 1'
#
loop_
_entity.id
_entity.type
_entity.pdbx_description
1 polymer ?
#
loop_
_entity_poly.entity_id
_entity_poly.type
_entity_poly.pdbx_seq_one_letter_code
_entity_poly.pdbx_strand_id
1 'polypeptide(L)'
;RDHPDAKVLQSQWSALEDALAKGQTRSIGVINFCQFSLTSVLATAKVTPAVNYYLTHVGMGLDPRGLRSFGEARGIRTFAYGAIGEPGPNKELLQNPIVNKIAKEHGVSPEAVAVRWILQSGAAVSVRPTVEFGLGSAACLPKTEENKNKQTRSRCDQGLAERAASFQWELTSSEMSELSALTSPNDNPTLFSSAGCPDAFGPKDYVKYIQSLGS
;
A
#
# COMPACT_ATOMS: atom_id res chain seq x y z
N ARG A 1 12.23 -1.82 -12.44
CA ARG A 1 11.29 -1.48 -11.34
C ARG A 1 11.27 0.02 -11.12
N ASP A 2 12.44 0.67 -11.09
CA ASP A 2 12.55 2.11 -10.89
C ASP A 2 13.89 2.59 -11.43
N HIS A 3 13.84 3.55 -12.35
CA HIS A 3 15.04 4.11 -12.96
C HIS A 3 14.83 5.62 -13.19
N PRO A 4 15.83 6.47 -12.93
CA PRO A 4 15.74 7.90 -13.21
C PRO A 4 15.75 8.25 -14.72
N ASP A 5 15.96 7.26 -15.59
CA ASP A 5 16.01 7.44 -17.05
C ASP A 5 14.68 7.02 -17.67
N ALA A 6 14.02 7.98 -18.32
CA ALA A 6 12.78 7.76 -19.05
C ALA A 6 12.89 6.66 -20.10
N LYS A 7 14.02 6.56 -20.84
CA LYS A 7 14.20 5.53 -21.88
C LYS A 7 14.20 4.12 -21.30
N VAL A 8 14.78 3.95 -20.12
CA VAL A 8 14.77 2.66 -19.41
C VAL A 8 13.36 2.31 -18.96
N LEU A 9 12.62 3.27 -18.39
CA LEU A 9 11.23 3.06 -17.98
C LEU A 9 10.33 2.68 -19.17
N GLN A 10 10.49 3.36 -20.30
CA GLN A 10 9.76 3.10 -21.55
C GLN A 10 10.07 1.70 -22.11
N SER A 11 11.35 1.31 -22.13
CA SER A 11 11.78 -0.02 -22.56
C SER A 11 11.19 -1.13 -21.67
N GLN A 12 11.22 -0.94 -20.34
CA GLN A 12 10.59 -1.87 -19.39
C GLN A 12 9.08 -1.97 -19.60
N TRP A 13 8.41 -0.85 -19.86
CA TRP A 13 6.98 -0.82 -20.12
C TRP A 13 6.61 -1.55 -21.42
N SER A 14 7.37 -1.33 -22.49
CA SER A 14 7.17 -2.03 -23.77
C SER A 14 7.22 -3.55 -23.61
N ALA A 15 8.10 -4.07 -22.73
CA ALA A 15 8.16 -5.51 -22.45
C ALA A 15 6.89 -6.02 -21.74
N LEU A 16 6.28 -5.21 -20.85
CA LEU A 16 5.00 -5.54 -20.21
C LEU A 16 3.84 -5.51 -21.22
N GLU A 17 3.84 -4.53 -22.13
CA GLU A 17 2.86 -4.45 -23.23
C GLU A 17 2.96 -5.66 -24.16
N ASP A 18 4.18 -6.11 -24.49
CA ASP A 18 4.39 -7.31 -25.29
C ASP A 18 3.85 -8.58 -24.59
N ALA A 19 4.05 -8.71 -23.28
CA ALA A 19 3.51 -9.82 -22.49
C ALA A 19 1.97 -9.81 -22.48
N LEU A 20 1.37 -8.62 -22.39
CA LEU A 20 -0.08 -8.45 -22.49
C LEU A 20 -0.60 -8.82 -23.90
N ALA A 21 0.05 -8.33 -24.96
CA ALA A 21 -0.32 -8.62 -26.34
C ALA A 21 -0.21 -10.12 -26.69
N LYS A 22 0.73 -10.82 -26.07
CA LYS A 22 0.89 -12.29 -26.17
C LYS A 22 -0.10 -13.08 -25.31
N GLY A 23 -0.97 -12.41 -24.55
CA GLY A 23 -1.95 -13.06 -23.66
C GLY A 23 -1.33 -13.74 -22.43
N GLN A 24 -0.08 -13.40 -22.07
CA GLN A 24 0.62 -13.99 -20.91
C GLN A 24 0.12 -13.40 -19.59
N THR A 25 -0.44 -12.20 -19.65
CA THR A 25 -1.14 -11.53 -18.54
C THR A 25 -2.45 -10.94 -19.05
N ARG A 26 -3.38 -10.67 -18.12
CA ARG A 26 -4.65 -10.00 -18.41
C ARG A 26 -4.60 -8.49 -18.20
N SER A 27 -3.63 -8.01 -17.43
CA SER A 27 -3.47 -6.60 -17.08
C SER A 27 -2.03 -6.29 -16.69
N ILE A 28 -1.62 -5.03 -16.82
CA ILE A 28 -0.30 -4.53 -16.48
C ILE A 28 -0.44 -3.20 -15.71
N GLY A 29 0.48 -2.98 -14.79
CA GLY A 29 0.50 -1.80 -13.94
C GLY A 29 1.93 -1.50 -13.46
N VAL A 30 2.06 -0.42 -12.70
CA VAL A 30 3.34 0.02 -12.14
C VAL A 30 3.29 -0.01 -10.61
N ILE A 31 4.45 0.04 -9.97
CA ILE A 31 4.59 0.07 -8.51
C ILE A 31 5.60 1.16 -8.15
N ASN A 32 5.27 2.01 -7.17
CA ASN A 32 6.10 3.11 -6.65
C ASN A 32 6.48 4.20 -7.67
N PHE A 33 5.67 4.39 -8.73
CA PHE A 33 5.94 5.45 -9.69
C PHE A 33 5.47 6.80 -9.18
N CYS A 34 6.35 7.81 -9.20
CA CYS A 34 5.97 9.22 -9.08
C CYS A 34 5.45 9.80 -10.40
N GLN A 35 4.99 11.04 -10.37
CA GLN A 35 4.48 11.74 -11.57
C GLN A 35 5.49 11.78 -12.72
N PHE A 36 6.80 11.94 -12.45
CA PHE A 36 7.84 11.86 -13.48
C PHE A 36 7.87 10.49 -14.16
N SER A 37 7.90 9.41 -13.38
CA SER A 37 7.96 8.05 -13.91
C SER A 37 6.69 7.69 -14.69
N LEU A 38 5.51 8.10 -14.19
CA LEU A 38 4.23 7.94 -14.91
C LEU A 38 4.25 8.70 -16.23
N THR A 39 4.65 9.97 -16.23
CA THR A 39 4.78 10.80 -17.44
C THR A 39 5.73 10.16 -18.45
N SER A 40 6.87 9.65 -17.98
CA SER A 40 7.88 9.01 -18.82
C SER A 40 7.33 7.80 -19.57
N VAL A 41 6.60 6.93 -18.88
CA VAL A 41 5.96 5.75 -19.49
C VAL A 41 4.84 6.15 -20.45
N LEU A 42 3.97 7.07 -20.01
CA LEU A 42 2.81 7.49 -20.80
C LEU A 42 3.19 8.18 -22.11
N ALA A 43 4.40 8.74 -22.22
CA ALA A 43 4.89 9.34 -23.45
C ALA A 43 4.98 8.34 -24.63
N THR A 44 5.14 7.03 -24.35
CA THR A 44 5.27 6.00 -25.39
C THR A 44 4.33 4.81 -25.21
N ALA A 45 3.57 4.77 -24.11
CA ALA A 45 2.67 3.66 -23.80
C ALA A 45 1.56 3.52 -24.86
N LYS A 46 1.38 2.29 -25.36
CA LYS A 46 0.23 1.87 -26.17
C LYS A 46 -0.94 1.46 -25.27
N VAL A 47 -0.63 0.96 -24.08
CA VAL A 47 -1.59 0.56 -23.04
C VAL A 47 -1.27 1.34 -21.78
N THR A 48 -2.24 2.13 -21.29
CA THR A 48 -2.12 2.86 -20.04
C THR A 48 -1.99 1.88 -18.86
N PRO A 49 -1.10 2.13 -17.88
CA PRO A 49 -1.03 1.32 -16.68
C PRO A 49 -2.39 1.26 -15.97
N ALA A 50 -2.88 0.05 -15.67
CA ALA A 50 -4.18 -0.10 -15.00
C ALA A 50 -4.15 0.43 -13.56
N VAL A 51 -3.01 0.22 -12.89
CA VAL A 51 -2.79 0.63 -11.49
C VAL A 51 -1.41 1.24 -11.29
N ASN A 52 -1.29 2.11 -10.29
CA ASN A 52 -0.05 2.41 -9.60
C ASN A 52 -0.15 1.90 -8.16
N TYR A 53 0.67 0.90 -7.82
CA TYR A 53 0.73 0.30 -6.50
C TYR A 53 1.78 1.02 -5.64
N TYR A 54 1.39 1.78 -4.61
CA TYR A 54 2.35 2.57 -3.83
C TYR A 54 1.95 2.68 -2.35
N LEU A 55 2.89 3.12 -1.51
CA LEU A 55 2.67 3.30 -0.08
C LEU A 55 1.57 4.33 0.15
N THR A 56 0.49 3.96 0.84
CA THR A 56 -0.55 4.91 1.24
C THR A 56 -1.17 4.45 2.54
N HIS A 57 -1.22 5.36 3.50
CA HIS A 57 -1.95 5.18 4.75
C HIS A 57 -2.65 6.48 5.13
N VAL A 58 -3.58 6.38 6.09
CA VAL A 58 -4.43 7.49 6.53
C VAL A 58 -3.65 8.74 6.94
N GLY A 59 -2.47 8.54 7.54
CA GLY A 59 -1.50 9.57 7.89
C GLY A 59 -0.87 10.40 6.76
N MET A 60 -1.09 10.05 5.49
CA MET A 60 -0.52 10.78 4.35
C MET A 60 -1.53 11.73 3.69
N GLY A 61 -2.77 11.76 4.19
CA GLY A 61 -3.89 12.43 3.53
C GLY A 61 -4.34 11.75 2.24
N LEU A 62 -5.37 12.31 1.60
CA LEU A 62 -6.06 11.68 0.48
C LEU A 62 -5.25 11.64 -0.83
N ASP A 63 -4.44 12.67 -1.07
CA ASP A 63 -3.69 12.84 -2.31
C ASP A 63 -2.27 13.35 -2.04
N PRO A 64 -1.42 12.51 -1.41
CA PRO A 64 -0.06 12.90 -1.09
C PRO A 64 0.68 13.27 -2.38
N ARG A 65 1.19 14.52 -2.41
CA ARG A 65 1.93 15.09 -3.55
C ARG A 65 1.14 15.12 -4.87
N GLY A 66 -0.19 15.07 -4.84
CA GLY A 66 -1.01 15.10 -6.05
C GLY A 66 -0.89 13.83 -6.91
N LEU A 67 -0.26 12.76 -6.41
CA LEU A 67 0.01 11.56 -7.20
C LEU A 67 -1.26 10.82 -7.61
N ARG A 68 -2.24 10.79 -6.70
CA ARG A 68 -3.49 10.09 -6.90
C ARG A 68 -4.32 10.78 -7.97
N SER A 69 -4.57 12.09 -7.82
CA SER A 69 -5.30 12.87 -8.82
C SER A 69 -4.61 12.85 -10.18
N PHE A 70 -3.26 12.91 -10.19
CA PHE A 70 -2.48 12.80 -11.43
C PHE A 70 -2.72 11.47 -12.15
N GLY A 71 -2.72 10.34 -11.43
CA GLY A 71 -2.97 9.02 -11.98
C GLY A 71 -4.42 8.83 -12.42
N GLU A 72 -5.38 9.17 -11.57
CA GLU A 72 -6.81 8.97 -11.83
C GLU A 72 -7.30 9.77 -13.05
N ALA A 73 -6.82 11.00 -13.23
CA ALA A 73 -7.11 11.82 -14.41
C ALA A 73 -6.66 11.15 -15.73
N ARG A 74 -5.81 10.13 -15.66
CA ARG A 74 -5.27 9.38 -16.80
C ARG A 74 -5.79 7.94 -16.84
N GLY A 75 -6.77 7.59 -16.02
CA GLY A 75 -7.33 6.24 -15.94
C GLY A 75 -6.46 5.24 -15.15
N ILE A 76 -5.42 5.70 -14.46
CA ILE A 76 -4.56 4.86 -13.61
C ILE A 76 -5.15 4.83 -12.20
N ARG A 77 -5.54 3.64 -11.73
CA ARG A 77 -6.13 3.49 -10.38
C ARG A 77 -5.07 3.36 -9.29
N THR A 78 -5.36 3.86 -8.10
CA THR A 78 -4.49 3.66 -6.94
C THR A 78 -4.71 2.28 -6.33
N PHE A 79 -3.60 1.58 -6.11
CA PHE A 79 -3.54 0.40 -5.25
C PHE A 79 -2.58 0.73 -4.10
N ALA A 80 -3.04 0.61 -2.86
CA ALA A 80 -2.26 0.94 -1.68
C ALA A 80 -1.62 -0.30 -1.05
N TYR A 81 -0.37 -0.16 -0.62
CA TYR A 81 0.19 -0.97 0.46
C TYR A 81 0.47 -0.10 1.67
N GLY A 82 0.78 -0.75 2.80
CA GLY A 82 1.17 -0.05 4.03
C GLY A 82 0.00 0.65 4.73
N ALA A 83 -1.24 0.27 4.46
CA ALA A 83 -2.44 0.88 5.07
C ALA A 83 -2.38 0.94 6.61
N ILE A 84 -1.70 -0.03 7.24
CA ILE A 84 -1.50 -0.11 8.70
C ILE A 84 -0.07 0.27 9.12
N GLY A 85 0.77 0.71 8.19
CA GLY A 85 2.22 0.91 8.34
C GLY A 85 3.05 -0.10 7.54
N GLU A 86 4.33 0.22 7.35
CA GLU A 86 5.37 -0.68 6.82
C GLU A 86 6.60 -0.67 7.74
N PRO A 87 7.33 -1.81 7.88
CA PRO A 87 7.04 -3.12 7.31
C PRO A 87 5.88 -3.86 8.02
N GLY A 88 5.34 -3.31 9.10
CA GLY A 88 4.22 -3.86 9.85
C GLY A 88 3.39 -2.76 10.53
N PRO A 89 2.47 -3.13 11.45
CA PRO A 89 1.64 -2.19 12.17
C PRO A 89 2.45 -1.07 12.82
N ASN A 90 2.21 0.18 12.41
CA ASN A 90 2.86 1.34 12.98
C ASN A 90 2.05 1.86 14.17
N LYS A 91 2.67 1.89 15.35
CA LYS A 91 1.98 2.29 16.60
C LYS A 91 1.52 3.75 16.57
N GLU A 92 2.33 4.68 16.08
CA GLU A 92 1.97 6.10 16.05
C GLU A 92 0.75 6.34 15.14
N LEU A 93 0.72 5.70 13.97
CA LEU A 93 -0.41 5.71 13.06
C LEU A 93 -1.68 5.14 13.70
N LEU A 94 -1.57 3.93 14.29
CA LEU A 94 -2.73 3.17 14.78
C LEU A 94 -3.22 3.63 16.16
N GLN A 95 -2.36 4.26 16.96
CA GLN A 95 -2.72 4.82 18.27
C GLN A 95 -3.11 6.31 18.18
N ASN A 96 -3.18 6.88 16.98
CA ASN A 96 -3.66 8.23 16.78
C ASN A 96 -5.06 8.41 17.44
N PRO A 97 -5.28 9.48 18.23
CA PRO A 97 -6.53 9.67 18.95
C PRO A 97 -7.79 9.65 18.08
N ILE A 98 -7.71 10.17 16.85
CA ILE A 98 -8.83 10.18 15.90
C ILE A 98 -9.13 8.75 15.44
N VAL A 99 -8.10 7.99 15.04
CA VAL A 99 -8.25 6.59 14.63
C VAL A 99 -8.85 5.74 15.76
N ASN A 100 -8.34 5.89 16.98
CA ASN A 100 -8.83 5.16 18.15
C ASN A 100 -10.26 5.53 18.54
N LYS A 101 -10.62 6.81 18.46
CA LYS A 101 -11.99 7.28 18.72
C LYS A 101 -12.97 6.60 17.76
N ILE A 102 -12.69 6.68 16.46
CA ILE A 102 -13.53 6.09 15.41
C ILE A 102 -13.61 4.56 15.58
N ALA A 103 -12.47 3.90 15.83
CA ALA A 103 -12.43 2.47 16.07
C ALA A 103 -13.38 2.05 17.22
N LYS A 104 -13.39 2.82 18.31
CA LYS A 104 -14.29 2.60 19.45
C LYS A 104 -15.75 2.84 19.11
N GLU A 105 -16.06 3.91 18.37
CA GLU A 105 -17.43 4.26 17.96
C GLU A 105 -18.05 3.18 17.06
N HIS A 106 -17.25 2.54 16.20
CA HIS A 106 -17.68 1.46 15.30
C HIS A 106 -17.51 0.05 15.89
N GLY A 107 -16.86 -0.10 17.06
CA GLY A 107 -16.60 -1.40 17.66
C GLY A 107 -15.62 -2.28 16.87
N VAL A 108 -14.67 -1.65 16.16
CA VAL A 108 -13.67 -2.32 15.30
C VAL A 108 -12.24 -2.02 15.76
N SER A 109 -11.24 -2.65 15.14
CA SER A 109 -9.84 -2.36 15.44
C SER A 109 -9.36 -1.07 14.74
N PRO A 110 -8.34 -0.37 15.28
CA PRO A 110 -7.71 0.77 14.61
C PRO A 110 -7.19 0.43 13.20
N GLU A 111 -6.72 -0.79 13.02
CA GLU A 111 -6.27 -1.30 11.72
C GLU A 111 -7.43 -1.41 10.72
N ALA A 112 -8.61 -1.85 11.17
CA ALA A 112 -9.80 -1.89 10.34
C ALA A 112 -10.20 -0.49 9.87
N VAL A 113 -10.09 0.53 10.74
CA VAL A 113 -10.31 1.95 10.38
C VAL A 113 -9.35 2.39 9.28
N ALA A 114 -8.06 2.13 9.44
CA ALA A 114 -7.05 2.52 8.45
C ALA A 114 -7.28 1.84 7.08
N VAL A 115 -7.64 0.55 7.08
CA VAL A 115 -7.99 -0.20 5.86
C VAL A 115 -9.28 0.33 5.24
N ARG A 116 -10.32 0.56 6.05
CA ARG A 116 -11.62 1.07 5.58
C ARG A 116 -11.48 2.45 4.95
N TRP A 117 -10.65 3.32 5.53
CA TRP A 117 -10.37 4.64 4.95
C TRP A 117 -9.78 4.55 3.54
N ILE A 118 -8.82 3.66 3.28
CA ILE A 118 -8.27 3.45 1.93
C ILE A 118 -9.37 3.01 0.95
N LEU A 119 -10.17 2.02 1.35
CA LEU A 119 -11.23 1.46 0.53
C LEU A 119 -12.29 2.52 0.18
N GLN A 120 -12.80 3.25 1.18
CA GLN A 120 -13.78 4.32 0.97
C GLN A 120 -13.20 5.55 0.29
N SER A 121 -11.90 5.76 0.38
CA SER A 121 -11.23 6.79 -0.39
C SER A 121 -11.31 6.50 -1.88
N GLY A 122 -11.54 5.25 -2.31
CA GLY A 122 -11.64 4.83 -3.70
C GLY A 122 -10.42 4.10 -4.24
N ALA A 123 -9.54 3.62 -3.35
CA ALA A 123 -8.34 2.86 -3.71
C ALA A 123 -8.47 1.38 -3.34
N ALA A 124 -7.83 0.50 -4.11
CA ALA A 124 -7.63 -0.88 -3.70
C ALA A 124 -6.56 -0.96 -2.60
N VAL A 125 -6.57 -2.01 -1.77
CA VAL A 125 -5.62 -2.16 -0.66
C VAL A 125 -5.08 -3.58 -0.56
N SER A 126 -3.77 -3.69 -0.34
CA SER A 126 -3.06 -4.92 -0.04
C SER A 126 -2.56 -4.82 1.39
N VAL A 127 -3.04 -5.72 2.25
CA VAL A 127 -2.72 -5.71 3.68
C VAL A 127 -2.52 -7.15 4.16
N ARG A 128 -1.48 -7.36 4.96
CA ARG A 128 -1.18 -8.67 5.53
C ARG A 128 -2.20 -9.01 6.63
N PRO A 129 -2.63 -10.29 6.75
CA PRO A 129 -3.53 -10.71 7.82
C PRO A 129 -2.81 -10.83 9.18
N THR A 130 -1.49 -11.01 9.19
CA THR A 130 -0.70 -11.16 10.42
C THR A 130 0.62 -10.40 10.35
N VAL A 131 1.25 -10.20 11.52
CA VAL A 131 2.60 -9.65 11.68
C VAL A 131 3.71 -10.69 11.60
N GLU A 132 3.34 -11.97 11.49
CA GLU A 132 4.26 -13.11 11.36
C GLU A 132 4.58 -13.35 9.88
N PHE A 133 5.54 -12.57 9.35
CA PHE A 133 5.98 -12.64 7.96
C PHE A 133 7.51 -12.63 7.82
N GLY A 134 8.03 -13.32 6.81
CA GLY A 134 9.45 -13.41 6.49
C GLY A 134 9.71 -14.32 5.29
N LEU A 135 10.92 -14.29 4.75
CA LEU A 135 11.32 -15.25 3.70
C LEU A 135 11.26 -16.67 4.27
N GLY A 136 10.35 -17.50 3.74
CA GLY A 136 10.13 -18.87 4.22
C GLY A 136 9.19 -18.99 5.44
N SER A 137 8.72 -17.87 6.00
CA SER A 137 7.76 -17.86 7.10
C SER A 137 6.54 -17.00 6.75
N ALA A 138 5.42 -17.65 6.45
CA ALA A 138 4.13 -16.98 6.46
C ALA A 138 3.18 -17.79 7.34
N ALA A 139 2.57 -17.14 8.34
CA ALA A 139 1.60 -17.79 9.23
C ALA A 139 0.42 -18.41 8.48
N CYS A 140 0.18 -17.98 7.24
CA CYS A 140 -0.89 -18.47 6.36
C CYS A 140 -0.43 -19.59 5.40
N LEU A 141 0.75 -20.19 5.59
CA LEU A 141 1.22 -21.29 4.72
C LEU A 141 0.34 -22.56 4.85
N PRO A 142 0.17 -23.33 3.76
CA PRO A 142 -0.50 -24.63 3.81
C PRO A 142 0.26 -25.65 4.68
N LYS A 143 -0.45 -26.71 5.12
CA LYS A 143 0.06 -27.77 6.01
C LYS A 143 1.41 -28.36 5.53
N THR A 144 2.46 -28.15 6.31
CA THR A 144 3.66 -29.01 6.34
C THR A 144 3.77 -29.61 7.75
N GLU A 145 4.47 -30.74 7.92
CA GLU A 145 4.68 -31.38 9.23
C GLU A 145 5.30 -30.42 10.27
N GLU A 146 6.05 -29.42 9.82
CA GLU A 146 6.70 -28.38 10.64
C GLU A 146 5.72 -27.32 11.18
N ASN A 147 4.55 -27.13 10.56
CA ASN A 147 3.57 -26.07 10.91
C ASN A 147 2.35 -26.59 11.70
N LYS A 148 2.49 -27.67 12.48
CA LYS A 148 1.42 -28.30 13.27
C LYS A 148 0.83 -27.45 14.41
N ASN A 149 1.26 -26.20 14.62
CA ASN A 149 0.71 -25.35 15.67
C ASN A 149 -0.69 -24.81 15.29
N LYS A 150 -1.75 -25.39 15.91
CA LYS A 150 -3.15 -24.94 15.77
C LYS A 150 -3.36 -23.45 16.06
N GLN A 151 -2.52 -22.84 16.89
CA GLN A 151 -2.67 -21.44 17.33
C GLN A 151 -2.26 -20.42 16.24
N THR A 152 -1.24 -20.71 15.44
CA THR A 152 -0.79 -19.83 14.35
C THR A 152 -1.84 -19.72 13.24
N ARG A 153 -2.49 -20.84 12.91
CA ARG A 153 -3.58 -20.85 11.92
C ARG A 153 -4.80 -20.06 12.38
N SER A 154 -5.19 -20.21 13.66
CA SER A 154 -6.27 -19.44 14.26
C SER A 154 -6.06 -17.93 14.13
N ARG A 155 -4.80 -17.46 14.22
CA ARG A 155 -4.46 -16.03 14.05
C ARG A 155 -4.55 -15.58 12.59
N CYS A 156 -4.10 -16.39 11.62
CA CYS A 156 -4.27 -16.05 10.20
C CYS A 156 -5.75 -16.01 9.81
N ASP A 157 -6.53 -17.01 10.21
CA ASP A 157 -7.97 -17.08 9.90
C ASP A 157 -8.71 -15.86 10.52
N GLN A 158 -8.37 -15.50 11.76
CA GLN A 158 -8.89 -14.30 12.40
C GLN A 158 -8.49 -13.03 11.65
N GLY A 159 -7.21 -12.86 11.32
CA GLY A 159 -6.72 -11.69 10.58
C GLY A 159 -7.40 -11.55 9.22
N LEU A 160 -7.58 -12.64 8.47
CA LEU A 160 -8.32 -12.65 7.22
C LEU A 160 -9.78 -12.23 7.42
N ALA A 161 -10.45 -12.77 8.45
CA ALA A 161 -11.83 -12.42 8.77
C ALA A 161 -11.97 -10.93 9.13
N GLU A 162 -11.05 -10.38 9.93
CA GLU A 162 -11.03 -8.96 10.28
C GLU A 162 -10.81 -8.06 9.06
N ARG A 163 -9.89 -8.42 8.14
CA ARG A 163 -9.70 -7.65 6.88
C ARG A 163 -10.92 -7.73 5.97
N ALA A 164 -11.57 -8.88 5.89
CA ALA A 164 -12.79 -9.05 5.11
C ALA A 164 -13.96 -8.26 5.73
N ALA A 165 -14.02 -8.16 7.07
CA ALA A 165 -15.03 -7.40 7.78
C ALA A 165 -14.96 -5.88 7.51
N SER A 166 -13.83 -5.36 7.02
CA SER A 166 -13.73 -3.96 6.56
C SER A 166 -14.69 -3.60 5.43
N PHE A 167 -15.34 -4.56 4.77
CA PHE A 167 -16.40 -4.28 3.80
C PHE A 167 -17.81 -4.19 4.40
N GLN A 168 -17.99 -4.50 5.69
CA GLN A 168 -19.31 -4.67 6.33
C GLN A 168 -19.80 -3.44 7.10
N TRP A 169 -18.99 -2.38 7.17
CA TRP A 169 -19.29 -1.14 7.89
C TRP A 169 -18.69 0.03 7.13
N GLU A 170 -19.13 1.26 7.42
CA GLU A 170 -18.66 2.46 6.70
C GLU A 170 -18.37 3.61 7.65
N LEU A 171 -17.31 4.36 7.32
CA LEU A 171 -17.01 5.68 7.86
C LEU A 171 -18.00 6.70 7.29
N THR A 172 -18.48 7.58 8.16
CA THR A 172 -19.25 8.77 7.79
C THR A 172 -18.38 9.76 7.02
N SER A 173 -19.03 10.72 6.33
CA SER A 173 -18.30 11.79 5.63
C SER A 173 -17.45 12.65 6.57
N SER A 174 -17.89 12.85 7.82
CA SER A 174 -17.11 13.58 8.84
C SER A 174 -15.85 12.81 9.22
N GLU A 175 -16.00 11.52 9.51
CA GLU A 175 -14.87 10.65 9.86
C GLU A 175 -13.87 10.54 8.71
N MET A 176 -14.35 10.39 7.47
CA MET A 176 -13.49 10.43 6.29
C MET A 176 -12.70 11.74 6.20
N SER A 177 -13.35 12.88 6.46
CA SER A 177 -12.68 14.19 6.46
C SER A 177 -11.65 14.33 7.59
N GLU A 178 -11.97 13.89 8.80
CA GLU A 178 -11.06 13.90 9.95
C GLU A 178 -9.82 13.04 9.70
N LEU A 179 -10.03 11.83 9.18
CA LEU A 179 -8.96 10.89 8.84
C LEU A 179 -8.09 11.40 7.68
N SER A 180 -8.69 11.95 6.63
CA SER A 180 -7.96 12.51 5.48
C SER A 180 -7.14 13.77 5.82
N ALA A 181 -7.38 14.40 6.97
CA ALA A 181 -6.60 15.53 7.47
C ALA A 181 -5.38 15.11 8.32
N LEU A 182 -5.20 13.82 8.59
CA LEU A 182 -4.07 13.33 9.38
C LEU A 182 -2.73 13.47 8.63
N THR A 183 -1.68 13.80 9.38
CA THR A 183 -0.31 13.96 8.89
C THR A 183 0.73 13.14 9.69
N SER A 184 0.31 12.06 10.34
CA SER A 184 1.13 11.22 11.25
C SER A 184 1.19 9.76 10.75
N PRO A 185 2.32 9.04 10.87
CA PRO A 185 3.51 9.37 11.67
C PRO A 185 4.36 10.50 11.09
N ASN A 186 5.03 11.25 11.97
CA ASN A 186 5.95 12.34 11.56
C ASN A 186 7.12 11.82 10.71
N ASP A 187 7.53 10.56 10.93
CA ASP A 187 8.56 9.86 10.15
C ASP A 187 8.01 9.23 8.86
N ASN A 188 6.94 9.81 8.30
CA ASN A 188 6.22 9.35 7.11
C ASN A 188 7.20 8.74 6.09
N PRO A 189 7.17 7.40 5.87
CA PRO A 189 8.10 6.79 4.95
C PRO A 189 7.87 7.45 3.59
N THR A 190 8.96 7.81 2.92
CA THR A 190 8.87 8.55 1.68
C THR A 190 7.95 7.80 0.72
N LEU A 191 6.98 8.51 0.14
CA LEU A 191 5.98 7.97 -0.78
C LEU A 191 6.59 7.12 -1.91
N PHE A 192 7.86 7.40 -2.23
CA PHE A 192 8.60 6.77 -3.30
C PHE A 192 9.81 6.01 -2.75
N SER A 193 10.01 4.80 -3.25
CA SER A 193 11.28 4.06 -3.09
C SER A 193 12.17 4.16 -4.33
N SER A 194 11.77 4.98 -5.31
CA SER A 194 12.28 4.93 -6.67
C SER A 194 13.23 6.06 -6.97
N ALA A 195 14.48 5.76 -7.33
CA ALA A 195 15.60 6.71 -7.40
C ALA A 195 15.40 7.96 -8.29
N GLY A 196 14.42 7.95 -9.20
CA GLY A 196 14.04 9.11 -10.03
C GLY A 196 12.93 9.99 -9.44
N CYS A 197 12.46 9.69 -8.24
CA CYS A 197 11.34 10.38 -7.61
C CYS A 197 11.79 11.32 -6.48
N PRO A 198 11.03 12.40 -6.22
CA PRO A 198 11.35 13.32 -5.14
C PRO A 198 11.45 12.60 -3.80
N ASP A 199 12.49 12.89 -3.02
CA ASP A 199 12.69 12.35 -1.67
C ASP A 199 12.67 10.81 -1.63
N ALA A 200 13.12 10.12 -2.68
CA ALA A 200 13.06 8.67 -2.73
C ALA A 200 13.91 7.98 -1.64
N PHE A 201 13.34 7.00 -0.94
CA PHE A 201 14.08 6.20 0.04
C PHE A 201 15.13 5.34 -0.64
N GLY A 202 16.40 5.56 -0.32
CA GLY A 202 17.49 4.71 -0.78
C GLY A 202 17.54 3.38 -0.02
N PRO A 203 18.21 2.34 -0.56
CA PRO A 203 18.43 1.08 0.15
C PRO A 203 19.14 1.25 1.51
N LYS A 204 20.03 2.23 1.63
CA LYS A 204 20.75 2.54 2.87
C LYS A 204 19.82 3.12 3.94
N ASP A 205 18.86 3.93 3.54
CA ASP A 205 17.89 4.55 4.44
C ASP A 205 16.88 3.50 4.91
N TYR A 206 16.50 2.56 4.02
CA TYR A 206 15.68 1.40 4.36
C TYR A 206 16.32 0.47 5.39
N VAL A 207 17.61 0.15 5.24
CA VAL A 207 18.32 -0.68 6.21
C VAL A 207 18.41 0.01 7.57
N LYS A 208 18.72 1.32 7.61
CA LYS A 208 18.74 2.10 8.85
C LYS A 208 17.37 2.18 9.52
N TYR A 209 16.31 2.39 8.74
CA TYR A 209 14.94 2.45 9.22
C TYR A 209 14.46 1.11 9.80
N ILE A 210 14.74 -0.01 9.13
CA ILE A 210 14.44 -1.34 9.69
C ILE A 210 15.21 -1.55 11.00
N GLN A 211 16.49 -1.16 11.06
CA GLN A 211 17.30 -1.28 12.27
C GLN A 211 16.72 -0.45 13.42
N SER A 212 16.21 0.77 13.17
CA SER A 212 15.60 1.60 14.21
C SER A 212 14.27 1.04 14.73
N LEU A 213 13.54 0.24 13.94
CA LEU A 213 12.30 -0.41 14.37
C LEU A 213 12.54 -1.66 15.25
N GLY A 214 13.77 -2.17 15.30
CA GLY A 214 14.16 -3.35 16.06
C GLY A 214 14.86 -3.08 17.40
N SER A 215 14.87 -1.83 17.87
CA SER A 215 15.41 -1.39 19.18
C SER A 215 14.28 -1.02 20.12
#